data_AF-A0A1G3ZGX9-F1
#
_entry.id   AF-A0A1G3ZGX9-F1
#
_cell.length_a   1.000
_cell.length_b   1.000
_cell.length_c   1.000
_cell.angle_alpha   90.00
_cell.angle_beta   90.00
_cell.angle_gamma   90.00
#
_symmetry.space_group_name_H-M   'P 1'
#
loop_
_entity.id
_entity.type
_entity.pdbx_description
1 polymer ?
#
loop_
_entity_poly.entity_id
_entity_poly.type
_entity_poly.pdbx_seq_one_letter_code
_entity_poly.pdbx_strand_id
1 'polypeptide(L)'
;MKLLITGGCGFLGSNLALEAIQRGDDLILFDNLSRQGSVNNLEWLRTQGTFTFIHGDIRNAHDVTHVIQQQQPEALFHLAGQVAMTTSLANPRYDFEVNAMGSFHLLEAVRLYCPEALVIYSSTNKVYGDLEQYHYHETLTRYECLDFPQGFNEKIPLGFSSPYGCSKGAADQYMLDYARIYGLRTVVFRHSSMYGGRQFPSFDQGWVSWFCLQAIEQTRQQLVKPFTIAGNGKQVRDLLHSDDIVRLYYSVVESRLLSKLADTDEVQGVDGAQELSVYNILDAPSTGATPQCAVSVEFRKKASTQFPFGQAFNIGGGVKESLSLLELFSLLASITGKELVYESGIPRISDQKVFIADNTKIEQLIDWRPQVESASGVRRMCDWLRVQK
;
A
#
# COMPACT_ATOMS: atom_id res chain seq x y z
N MET A 1 17.55 2.29 10.33
CA MET A 1 16.47 2.92 11.12
C MET A 1 15.68 1.83 11.83
N LYS A 2 15.13 2.08 13.01
CA LYS A 2 14.19 1.15 13.65
C LYS A 2 12.78 1.29 13.08
N LEU A 3 12.31 0.26 12.38
CA LEU A 3 11.06 0.25 11.63
C LEU A 3 10.09 -0.80 12.19
N LEU A 4 8.89 -0.35 12.59
CA LEU A 4 7.77 -1.24 12.92
C LEU A 4 6.80 -1.36 11.74
N ILE A 5 6.51 -2.59 11.31
CA ILE A 5 5.45 -2.87 10.33
C ILE A 5 4.36 -3.69 11.02
N THR A 6 3.20 -3.06 11.24
CA THR A 6 1.99 -3.80 11.65
C THR A 6 1.33 -4.42 10.43
N GLY A 7 0.83 -5.66 10.52
CA GLY A 7 0.39 -6.41 9.34
C GLY A 7 1.58 -6.83 8.46
N GLY A 8 2.75 -6.98 9.08
CA GLY A 8 4.04 -7.23 8.41
C GLY A 8 4.12 -8.54 7.63
N CYS A 9 3.24 -9.50 7.93
CA CYS A 9 3.19 -10.78 7.22
C CYS A 9 2.16 -10.78 6.08
N GLY A 10 1.41 -9.68 5.90
CA GLY A 10 0.51 -9.49 4.76
C GLY A 10 1.25 -9.25 3.43
N PHE A 11 0.49 -9.04 2.36
CA PHE A 11 1.04 -8.73 1.03
C PHE A 11 1.95 -7.51 1.04
N LEU A 12 1.42 -6.34 1.40
CA LEU A 12 2.18 -5.10 1.38
C LEU A 12 3.27 -5.12 2.47
N GLY A 13 2.95 -5.62 3.65
CA GLY A 13 3.89 -5.73 4.77
C GLY A 13 5.12 -6.55 4.43
N SER A 14 4.96 -7.71 3.78
CA SER A 14 6.09 -8.58 3.45
C SER A 14 6.99 -8.03 2.33
N ASN A 15 6.44 -7.28 1.37
CA ASN A 15 7.24 -6.59 0.36
C ASN A 15 8.05 -5.43 0.97
N LEU A 16 7.44 -4.65 1.88
CA LEU A 16 8.15 -3.60 2.61
C LEU A 16 9.19 -4.17 3.57
N ALA A 17 8.88 -5.27 4.25
CA ALA A 17 9.81 -5.98 5.13
C ALA A 17 11.06 -6.47 4.39
N LEU A 18 10.91 -6.98 3.16
CA LEU A 18 12.06 -7.39 2.35
C LEU A 18 13.01 -6.21 2.09
N GLU A 19 12.47 -5.05 1.71
CA GLU A 19 13.27 -3.85 1.49
C GLU A 19 13.96 -3.38 2.78
N ALA A 20 13.26 -3.40 3.93
CA ALA A 20 13.87 -3.10 5.23
C ALA A 20 15.08 -4.01 5.54
N ILE A 21 14.93 -5.31 5.29
CA ILE A 21 16.01 -6.29 5.49
C ILE A 21 17.19 -5.96 4.56
N GLN A 22 16.93 -5.66 3.29
CA GLN A 22 17.98 -5.33 2.31
C GLN A 22 18.71 -4.02 2.64
N ARG A 23 18.01 -3.06 3.25
CA ARG A 23 18.59 -1.80 3.74
C ARG A 23 19.35 -1.95 5.06
N GLY A 24 19.23 -3.09 5.74
CA GLY A 24 19.80 -3.32 7.06
C GLY A 24 19.09 -2.54 8.18
N ASP A 25 17.81 -2.23 8.00
CA ASP A 25 16.99 -1.60 9.04
C ASP A 25 16.76 -2.56 10.23
N ASP A 26 16.64 -2.00 11.44
CA ASP A 26 16.21 -2.76 12.61
C ASP A 26 14.69 -2.98 12.51
N LEU A 27 14.32 -4.09 11.89
CA LEU A 27 12.95 -4.42 11.49
C LEU A 27 12.20 -5.15 12.60
N ILE A 28 11.02 -4.63 12.94
CA ILE A 28 10.02 -5.29 13.79
C ILE A 28 8.75 -5.54 12.98
N LEU A 29 8.25 -6.77 13.01
CA LEU A 29 6.97 -7.14 12.44
C LEU A 29 5.97 -7.45 13.56
N PHE A 30 4.80 -6.81 13.52
CA PHE A 30 3.68 -7.08 14.42
C PHE A 30 2.50 -7.62 13.60
N ASP A 31 2.11 -8.88 13.82
CA ASP A 31 1.06 -9.53 13.03
C ASP A 31 0.38 -10.63 13.84
N ASN A 32 -0.91 -10.88 13.60
CA ASN A 32 -1.67 -11.97 14.23
C ASN A 32 -1.79 -13.23 13.34
N LEU A 33 -1.18 -13.21 12.16
CA LEU A 33 -1.16 -14.27 11.16
C LEU A 33 -2.55 -14.73 10.69
N SER A 34 -3.57 -13.89 10.87
CA SER A 34 -4.97 -14.23 10.54
C SER A 34 -5.23 -14.39 9.04
N ARG A 35 -4.46 -13.71 8.19
CA ARG A 35 -4.62 -13.77 6.74
C ARG A 35 -4.01 -15.06 6.19
N GLN A 36 -4.73 -15.75 5.33
CA GLN A 36 -4.20 -16.88 4.58
C GLN A 36 -2.94 -16.45 3.81
N GLY A 37 -1.84 -17.19 3.98
CA GLY A 37 -0.53 -16.86 3.42
C GLY A 37 0.38 -16.04 4.34
N SER A 38 -0.11 -15.48 5.46
CA SER A 38 0.74 -14.74 6.41
C SER A 38 1.85 -15.62 6.99
N VAL A 39 1.55 -16.87 7.35
CA VAL A 39 2.57 -17.83 7.81
C VAL A 39 3.61 -18.09 6.71
N ASN A 40 3.17 -18.31 5.46
CA ASN A 40 4.07 -18.50 4.32
C ASN A 40 4.98 -17.29 4.07
N ASN A 41 4.46 -16.07 4.27
CA ASN A 41 5.24 -14.84 4.17
C ASN A 41 6.23 -14.70 5.33
N LEU A 42 5.83 -15.03 6.55
CA LEU A 42 6.73 -15.01 7.71
C LEU A 42 7.91 -15.98 7.51
N GLU A 43 7.64 -17.23 7.13
CA GLU A 43 8.70 -18.21 6.86
C GLU A 43 9.58 -17.79 5.69
N TRP A 44 8.98 -17.24 4.62
CA TRP A 44 9.76 -16.69 3.52
C TRP A 44 10.67 -15.55 3.99
N LEU A 45 10.19 -14.57 4.75
CA LEU A 45 11.01 -13.47 5.27
C LEU A 45 12.19 -13.96 6.13
N ARG A 46 11.99 -15.01 6.94
CA ARG A 46 13.07 -15.62 7.74
C ARG A 46 14.22 -16.16 6.89
N THR A 47 13.95 -16.55 5.63
CA THR A 47 14.99 -16.94 4.68
C THR A 47 15.72 -15.76 4.04
N GLN A 48 15.19 -14.53 4.17
CA GLN A 48 15.75 -13.33 3.55
C GLN A 48 16.67 -12.56 4.50
N GLY A 49 16.44 -12.65 5.82
CA GLY A 49 17.31 -12.02 6.82
C GLY A 49 16.74 -12.06 8.23
N THR A 50 17.37 -11.33 9.13
CA THR A 50 17.01 -11.26 10.55
C THR A 50 16.09 -10.08 10.83
N PHE A 51 15.06 -10.31 11.64
CA PHE A 51 14.12 -9.30 12.12
C PHE A 51 13.45 -9.79 13.40
N THR A 52 12.83 -8.88 14.14
CA THR A 52 12.03 -9.22 15.32
C THR A 52 10.59 -9.46 14.92
N PHE A 53 10.05 -10.66 15.20
CA PHE A 53 8.63 -10.96 15.01
C PHE A 53 7.89 -10.97 16.35
N ILE A 54 6.82 -10.19 16.43
CA ILE A 54 5.94 -10.11 17.59
C ILE A 54 4.53 -10.51 17.15
N HIS A 55 4.07 -11.65 17.66
CA HIS A 55 2.68 -12.05 17.46
C HIS A 55 1.77 -11.23 18.38
N GLY A 56 0.79 -10.54 17.82
CA GLY A 56 -0.14 -9.73 18.61
C GLY A 56 -1.33 -9.24 17.78
N ASP A 57 -2.39 -8.82 18.47
CA ASP A 57 -3.61 -8.34 17.83
C ASP A 57 -3.72 -6.82 17.92
N ILE A 58 -3.91 -6.14 16.78
CA ILE A 58 -4.06 -4.68 16.75
C ILE A 58 -5.30 -4.21 17.53
N ARG A 59 -6.30 -5.09 17.70
CA ARG A 59 -7.49 -4.82 18.50
C ARG A 59 -7.19 -4.79 20.00
N ASN A 60 -6.09 -5.38 20.44
CA ASN A 60 -5.70 -5.42 21.84
C ASN A 60 -4.84 -4.21 22.19
N ALA A 61 -5.40 -3.27 22.95
CA ALA A 61 -4.70 -2.06 23.37
C ALA A 61 -3.40 -2.35 24.15
N HIS A 62 -3.35 -3.44 24.93
CA HIS A 62 -2.18 -3.82 25.69
C HIS A 62 -1.04 -4.29 24.77
N ASP A 63 -1.34 -5.18 23.81
CA ASP A 63 -0.36 -5.67 22.84
C ASP A 63 0.26 -4.50 22.05
N VAL A 64 -0.59 -3.59 21.55
CA VAL A 64 -0.18 -2.41 20.79
C VAL A 64 0.65 -1.44 21.63
N THR A 65 0.20 -1.14 22.86
CA THR A 65 0.93 -0.26 23.76
C THR A 65 2.30 -0.85 24.11
N HIS A 66 2.33 -2.15 24.42
CA HIS A 66 3.55 -2.86 24.80
C HIS A 66 4.57 -2.85 23.66
N VAL A 67 4.18 -3.16 22.42
CA VAL A 67 5.14 -3.17 21.30
C VAL A 67 5.70 -1.77 21.02
N ILE A 68 4.87 -0.71 21.08
CA ILE A 68 5.35 0.66 20.87
C ILE A 68 6.30 1.06 22.00
N GLN A 69 5.94 0.82 23.25
CA GLN A 69 6.77 1.14 24.41
C GLN A 69 8.12 0.44 24.40
N GLN A 70 8.13 -0.87 24.13
CA GLN A 70 9.35 -1.68 24.20
C GLN A 70 10.27 -1.43 23.00
N GLN A 71 9.69 -1.31 21.80
CA GLN A 71 10.49 -1.22 20.59
C GLN A 71 10.94 0.21 20.31
N GLN A 72 10.16 1.23 20.69
CA GLN A 72 10.48 2.64 20.41
C GLN A 72 10.83 2.90 18.93
N PRO A 73 9.94 2.56 17.97
CA PRO A 73 10.26 2.66 16.55
C PRO A 73 10.42 4.12 16.10
N GLU A 74 11.35 4.35 15.17
CA GLU A 74 11.55 5.67 14.56
C GLU A 74 10.54 5.93 13.43
N ALA A 75 10.08 4.87 12.76
CA ALA A 75 9.03 4.89 11.76
C ALA A 75 8.12 3.67 11.89
N LEU A 76 6.88 3.83 11.48
CA LEU A 76 5.84 2.83 11.56
C LEU A 76 5.04 2.79 10.26
N PHE A 77 4.94 1.61 9.67
CA PHE A 77 4.00 1.34 8.58
C PHE A 77 2.78 0.62 9.15
N HIS A 78 1.64 1.32 9.21
CA HIS A 78 0.41 0.80 9.78
C HIS A 78 -0.43 0.11 8.70
N LEU A 79 -0.27 -1.21 8.57
CA LEU A 79 -0.89 -2.02 7.52
C LEU A 79 -1.81 -3.13 8.06
N ALA A 80 -1.79 -3.39 9.38
CA ALA A 80 -2.74 -4.28 10.02
C ALA A 80 -4.16 -3.74 9.81
N GLY A 81 -5.02 -4.53 9.19
CA GLY A 81 -6.36 -4.10 8.79
C GLY A 81 -7.25 -5.26 8.36
N GLN A 82 -8.55 -5.08 8.53
CA GLN A 82 -9.56 -5.87 7.83
C GLN A 82 -9.70 -5.24 6.44
N VAL A 83 -9.54 -6.04 5.39
CA VAL A 83 -9.24 -5.58 4.02
C VAL A 83 -10.32 -5.91 2.99
N ALA A 84 -11.28 -6.75 3.34
CA ALA A 84 -12.33 -7.22 2.45
C ALA A 84 -13.65 -6.51 2.75
N MET A 85 -14.22 -5.86 1.72
CA MET A 85 -15.52 -5.19 1.85
C MET A 85 -16.66 -6.20 2.14
N THR A 86 -16.63 -7.38 1.52
CA THR A 86 -17.62 -8.44 1.78
C THR A 86 -17.58 -8.94 3.22
N THR A 87 -16.38 -9.16 3.78
CA THR A 87 -16.21 -9.49 5.20
C THR A 87 -16.73 -8.38 6.11
N SER A 88 -16.56 -7.11 5.74
CA SER A 88 -17.08 -5.99 6.52
C SER A 88 -18.61 -5.95 6.57
N LEU A 89 -19.28 -6.39 5.50
CA LEU A 89 -20.75 -6.50 5.48
C LEU A 89 -21.23 -7.67 6.34
N ALA A 90 -20.52 -8.79 6.31
CA ALA A 90 -20.87 -9.97 7.10
C ALA A 90 -20.54 -9.81 8.60
N ASN A 91 -19.46 -9.10 8.93
CA ASN A 91 -19.02 -8.88 10.31
C ASN A 91 -18.50 -7.44 10.52
N PRO A 92 -19.40 -6.44 10.57
CA PRO A 92 -19.04 -5.03 10.68
C PRO A 92 -18.37 -4.68 12.01
N ARG A 93 -18.66 -5.43 13.08
CA ARG A 93 -18.00 -5.24 14.38
C ARG A 93 -16.52 -5.60 14.29
N TYR A 94 -16.19 -6.76 13.72
CA TYR A 94 -14.79 -7.16 13.52
C TYR A 94 -14.04 -6.15 12.66
N ASP A 95 -14.65 -5.69 11.56
CA ASP A 95 -14.08 -4.66 10.70
C ASP A 95 -13.78 -3.36 11.46
N PHE A 96 -14.74 -2.87 12.25
CA PHE A 96 -14.56 -1.67 13.08
C PHE A 96 -13.47 -1.83 14.14
N GLU A 97 -13.47 -2.96 14.87
CA GLU A 97 -12.46 -3.23 15.90
C GLU A 97 -11.05 -3.29 15.32
N VAL A 98 -10.85 -3.93 14.16
CA VAL A 98 -9.53 -4.01 13.55
C VAL A 98 -9.10 -2.66 12.97
N ASN A 99 -9.94 -2.03 12.15
CA ASN A 99 -9.54 -0.86 11.38
C ASN A 99 -9.61 0.44 12.18
N ALA A 100 -10.75 0.74 12.81
CA ALA A 100 -10.93 2.01 13.50
C ALA A 100 -10.30 1.95 14.91
N MET A 101 -10.70 0.96 15.72
CA MET A 101 -10.21 0.85 17.10
C MET A 101 -8.72 0.49 17.14
N GLY A 102 -8.26 -0.43 16.29
CA GLY A 102 -6.85 -0.78 16.20
C GLY A 102 -5.95 0.39 15.80
N SER A 103 -6.36 1.19 14.81
CA SER A 103 -5.64 2.42 14.46
C SER A 103 -5.66 3.45 15.60
N PHE A 104 -6.77 3.57 16.34
CA PHE A 104 -6.85 4.46 17.51
C PHE A 104 -5.90 4.04 18.63
N HIS A 105 -5.83 2.73 18.97
CA HIS A 105 -4.87 2.21 19.94
C HIS A 105 -3.43 2.55 19.55
N LEU A 106 -3.10 2.38 18.26
CA LEU A 106 -1.78 2.69 17.74
C LEU A 106 -1.45 4.19 17.85
N LEU A 107 -2.38 5.05 17.43
CA LEU A 107 -2.22 6.49 17.51
C LEU A 107 -2.02 6.98 18.95
N GLU A 108 -2.79 6.46 19.91
CA GLU A 108 -2.61 6.79 21.33
C GLU A 108 -1.27 6.30 21.88
N ALA A 109 -0.87 5.06 21.55
CA ALA A 109 0.43 4.53 21.97
C ALA A 109 1.60 5.35 21.40
N VAL A 110 1.54 5.69 20.11
CA VAL A 110 2.55 6.57 19.47
C VAL A 110 2.56 7.94 20.13
N ARG A 111 1.40 8.56 20.36
CA ARG A 111 1.30 9.87 21.02
C ARG A 111 1.96 9.91 22.40
N LEU A 112 1.76 8.85 23.20
CA LEU A 112 2.24 8.80 24.57
C LEU A 112 3.71 8.40 24.68
N TYR A 113 4.20 7.53 23.80
CA TYR A 113 5.49 6.87 23.99
C TYR A 113 6.50 7.12 22.87
N CYS A 114 6.05 7.45 21.66
CA CYS A 114 6.92 7.69 20.50
C CYS A 114 6.41 8.85 19.62
N PRO A 115 6.15 10.06 20.16
CA PRO A 115 5.46 11.13 19.42
C PRO A 115 6.21 11.60 18.18
N GLU A 116 7.53 11.38 18.14
CA GLU A 116 8.41 11.73 17.04
C GLU A 116 8.38 10.72 15.88
N ALA A 117 7.77 9.55 16.06
CA ALA A 117 7.74 8.49 15.06
C ALA A 117 6.92 8.90 13.82
N LEU A 118 7.43 8.58 12.62
CA LEU A 118 6.65 8.67 11.40
C LEU A 118 5.63 7.54 11.37
N VAL A 119 4.37 7.85 11.08
CA VAL A 119 3.31 6.85 10.90
C VAL A 119 2.73 6.96 9.51
N ILE A 120 2.94 5.95 8.66
CA ILE A 120 2.30 5.85 7.34
C ILE A 120 1.13 4.89 7.43
N TYR A 121 -0.08 5.37 7.12
CA TYR A 121 -1.31 4.60 7.13
C TYR A 121 -1.79 4.24 5.73
N SER A 122 -2.08 2.96 5.50
CA SER A 122 -2.68 2.47 4.25
C SER A 122 -4.21 2.59 4.29
N SER A 123 -4.73 3.77 3.99
CA SER A 123 -6.17 4.01 3.76
C SER A 123 -6.64 3.43 2.42
N THR A 124 -7.80 3.86 1.92
CA THR A 124 -8.46 3.27 0.75
C THR A 124 -9.21 4.32 -0.06
N ASN A 125 -9.35 4.08 -1.36
CA ASN A 125 -10.25 4.83 -2.23
C ASN A 125 -11.74 4.74 -1.85
N LYS A 126 -12.14 3.80 -0.98
CA LYS A 126 -13.53 3.64 -0.54
C LYS A 126 -13.99 4.74 0.43
N VAL A 127 -13.07 5.60 0.88
CA VAL A 127 -13.42 6.82 1.64
C VAL A 127 -14.17 7.86 0.80
N TYR A 128 -14.17 7.70 -0.53
CA TYR A 128 -14.85 8.58 -1.47
C TYR A 128 -16.24 8.09 -1.89
N GLY A 129 -16.72 6.97 -1.34
CA GLY A 129 -18.06 6.45 -1.62
C GLY A 129 -18.17 5.72 -2.95
N ASP A 130 -19.37 5.70 -3.53
CA ASP A 130 -19.64 5.04 -4.83
C ASP A 130 -19.27 5.91 -6.04
N LEU A 131 -19.10 7.22 -5.83
CA LEU A 131 -18.80 8.22 -6.86
C LEU A 131 -19.90 8.40 -7.91
N GLU A 132 -21.14 8.04 -7.61
CA GLU A 132 -22.27 8.14 -8.54
C GLU A 132 -22.73 9.59 -8.79
N GLN A 133 -22.20 10.57 -8.05
CA GLN A 133 -22.44 12.01 -8.30
C GLN A 133 -21.75 12.54 -9.58
N TYR A 134 -20.93 11.73 -10.25
CA TYR A 134 -20.22 12.09 -11.48
C TYR A 134 -20.80 11.42 -12.71
N HIS A 135 -20.46 11.95 -13.89
CA HIS A 135 -20.96 11.50 -15.18
C HIS A 135 -20.05 10.42 -15.75
N TYR A 136 -20.66 9.31 -16.16
CA TYR A 136 -19.95 8.16 -16.73
C TYR A 136 -20.38 7.89 -18.16
N HIS A 137 -19.41 7.52 -18.98
CA HIS A 137 -19.63 6.97 -20.31
C HIS A 137 -19.27 5.48 -20.31
N GLU A 138 -20.19 4.65 -20.77
CA GLU A 138 -19.96 3.21 -20.93
C GLU A 138 -19.46 2.91 -22.34
N THR A 139 -18.26 2.36 -22.44
CA THR A 139 -17.67 1.89 -23.71
C THR A 139 -17.90 0.38 -23.87
N LEU A 140 -17.31 -0.21 -24.93
CA LEU A 140 -17.37 -1.66 -25.13
C LEU A 140 -16.71 -2.43 -23.97
N THR A 141 -15.59 -1.94 -23.44
CA THR A 141 -14.75 -2.68 -22.50
C THR A 141 -14.70 -2.09 -21.09
N ARG A 142 -15.07 -0.80 -20.92
CA ARG A 142 -14.89 -0.09 -19.65
C ARG A 142 -15.90 1.05 -19.43
N TYR A 143 -16.04 1.49 -18.18
CA TYR A 143 -16.59 2.81 -17.85
C TYR A 143 -15.50 3.88 -17.83
N GLU A 144 -15.86 5.10 -18.20
CA GLU A 144 -15.00 6.29 -18.16
C GLU A 144 -15.71 7.38 -17.37
N CYS A 145 -14.99 8.08 -16.48
CA CYS A 145 -15.51 9.25 -15.77
C CYS A 145 -15.22 10.50 -16.60
N LEU A 146 -16.25 11.21 -17.05
CA LEU A 146 -16.11 12.38 -17.93
C LEU A 146 -15.60 13.61 -17.18
N ASP A 147 -15.95 13.74 -15.89
CA ASP A 147 -15.57 14.89 -15.07
C ASP A 147 -14.11 14.80 -14.59
N PHE A 148 -13.56 13.59 -14.46
CA PHE A 148 -12.22 13.32 -13.93
C PHE A 148 -11.42 12.40 -14.87
N PRO A 149 -11.07 12.85 -16.09
CA PRO A 149 -10.39 12.01 -17.09
C PRO A 149 -8.96 11.62 -16.67
N GLN A 150 -8.34 12.37 -15.74
CA GLN A 150 -7.02 12.08 -15.19
C GLN A 150 -7.06 11.34 -13.84
N GLY A 151 -8.24 10.94 -13.38
CA GLY A 151 -8.44 10.35 -12.06
C GLY A 151 -8.86 11.36 -10.99
N PHE A 152 -9.12 10.82 -9.80
CA PHE A 152 -9.66 11.52 -8.65
C PHE A 152 -8.52 11.98 -7.74
N ASN A 153 -8.51 13.27 -7.37
CA ASN A 153 -7.54 13.84 -6.42
C ASN A 153 -8.14 13.94 -5.00
N GLU A 154 -7.39 14.52 -4.06
CA GLU A 154 -7.78 14.58 -2.65
C GLU A 154 -8.84 15.66 -2.33
N LYS A 155 -9.24 16.48 -3.32
CA LYS A 155 -10.32 17.47 -3.17
C LYS A 155 -11.71 16.86 -3.32
N ILE A 156 -11.78 15.60 -3.76
CA ILE A 156 -13.04 14.86 -3.86
C ILE A 156 -13.67 14.76 -2.47
N PRO A 157 -14.97 15.09 -2.33
CA PRO A 157 -15.66 14.97 -1.04
C PRO A 157 -15.57 13.56 -0.48
N LEU A 158 -15.33 13.47 0.83
CA LEU A 158 -15.43 12.20 1.54
C LEU A 158 -16.89 11.79 1.67
N GLY A 159 -17.15 10.50 1.48
CA GLY A 159 -18.47 9.89 1.58
C GLY A 159 -18.32 8.43 1.91
N PHE A 160 -18.08 8.10 3.17
CA PHE A 160 -17.73 6.73 3.56
C PHE A 160 -18.91 5.78 3.28
N SER A 161 -18.70 4.81 2.38
CA SER A 161 -19.68 3.79 2.04
C SER A 161 -19.16 2.40 2.42
N SER A 162 -20.08 1.53 2.86
CA SER A 162 -19.82 0.21 3.50
C SER A 162 -19.14 0.30 4.88
N PRO A 163 -19.28 -0.72 5.76
CA PRO A 163 -18.57 -0.76 7.04
C PRO A 163 -17.04 -0.61 6.87
N TYR A 164 -16.46 -1.27 5.86
CA TYR A 164 -15.04 -1.13 5.51
C TYR A 164 -14.66 0.33 5.18
N GLY A 165 -15.45 1.01 4.35
CA GLY A 165 -15.20 2.42 4.02
C GLY A 165 -15.32 3.32 5.25
N CYS A 166 -16.29 3.05 6.13
CA CYS A 166 -16.47 3.79 7.38
C CYS A 166 -15.32 3.56 8.36
N SER A 167 -14.87 2.32 8.56
CA SER A 167 -13.82 2.01 9.54
C SER A 167 -12.45 2.51 9.08
N LYS A 168 -12.11 2.34 7.80
CA LYS A 168 -10.91 2.93 7.19
C LYS A 168 -10.99 4.45 7.14
N GLY A 169 -12.15 5.02 6.83
CA GLY A 169 -12.39 6.46 6.82
C GLY A 169 -12.25 7.11 8.19
N ALA A 170 -12.74 6.45 9.24
CA ALA A 170 -12.55 6.91 10.62
C ALA A 170 -11.06 6.95 10.99
N ALA A 171 -10.33 5.86 10.72
CA ALA A 171 -8.89 5.79 10.98
C ALA A 171 -8.09 6.80 10.13
N ASP A 172 -8.44 6.97 8.85
CA ASP A 172 -7.88 8.00 7.95
C ASP A 172 -8.01 9.40 8.58
N GLN A 173 -9.20 9.78 9.02
CA GLN A 173 -9.42 11.09 9.63
C GLN A 173 -8.71 11.25 10.98
N TYR A 174 -8.69 10.21 11.81
CA TYR A 174 -7.94 10.26 13.07
C TYR A 174 -6.43 10.42 12.85
N MET A 175 -5.85 9.79 11.83
CA MET A 175 -4.44 10.00 11.49
C MET A 175 -4.16 11.48 11.17
N LEU A 176 -5.00 12.10 10.34
CA LEU A 176 -4.85 13.52 9.97
C LEU A 176 -5.07 14.45 11.16
N ASP A 177 -6.07 14.18 11.99
CA ASP A 177 -6.39 15.04 13.13
C ASP A 177 -5.40 14.87 14.29
N TYR A 178 -4.82 13.68 14.49
CA TYR A 178 -3.73 13.49 15.46
C TYR A 178 -2.47 14.26 15.08
N ALA A 179 -2.18 14.41 13.79
CA ALA A 179 -1.13 15.33 13.35
C ALA A 179 -1.47 16.78 13.67
N ARG A 180 -2.72 17.20 13.42
CA ARG A 180 -3.17 18.58 13.67
C ARG A 180 -3.19 18.96 15.15
N ILE A 181 -3.72 18.08 16.01
CA ILE A 181 -3.99 18.36 17.41
C ILE A 181 -2.80 18.04 18.30
N TYR A 182 -2.08 16.95 18.00
CA TYR A 182 -0.98 16.45 18.85
C TYR A 182 0.40 16.56 18.19
N GLY A 183 0.49 17.09 16.97
CA GLY A 183 1.77 17.25 16.27
C GLY A 183 2.39 15.93 15.78
N LEU A 184 1.62 14.84 15.72
CA LEU A 184 2.15 13.56 15.25
C LEU A 184 2.55 13.61 13.77
N ARG A 185 3.59 12.85 13.42
CA ARG A 185 4.10 12.77 12.05
C ARG A 185 3.37 11.70 11.24
N THR A 186 2.09 11.93 10.96
CA THR A 186 1.28 10.96 10.20
C THR A 186 1.24 11.27 8.71
N VAL A 187 1.10 10.22 7.89
CA VAL A 187 0.89 10.29 6.44
C VAL A 187 -0.18 9.28 6.07
N VAL A 188 -1.15 9.69 5.26
CA VAL A 188 -2.26 8.82 4.84
C VAL A 188 -2.19 8.57 3.34
N PHE A 189 -2.14 7.30 2.96
CA PHE A 189 -2.25 6.89 1.56
C PHE A 189 -3.61 6.28 1.28
N ARG A 190 -4.43 6.96 0.48
CA ARG A 190 -5.73 6.47 0.00
C ARG A 190 -5.49 5.63 -1.24
N HIS A 191 -5.14 4.38 -1.01
CA HIS A 191 -4.74 3.44 -2.06
C HIS A 191 -5.91 3.03 -2.96
N SER A 192 -5.62 2.95 -4.25
CA SER A 192 -6.38 2.18 -5.24
C SER A 192 -5.97 0.69 -5.20
N SER A 193 -6.02 -0.01 -6.33
CA SER A 193 -5.73 -1.44 -6.43
C SER A 193 -4.23 -1.70 -6.44
N MET A 194 -3.79 -2.55 -5.52
CA MET A 194 -2.40 -2.98 -5.37
C MET A 194 -2.26 -4.47 -5.63
N TYR A 195 -1.18 -4.87 -6.30
CA TYR A 195 -0.91 -6.27 -6.64
C TYR A 195 0.59 -6.55 -6.81
N GLY A 196 0.97 -7.82 -6.77
CA GLY A 196 2.36 -8.25 -6.92
C GLY A 196 2.67 -9.52 -6.13
N GLY A 197 3.95 -9.91 -6.16
CA GLY A 197 4.43 -11.08 -5.43
C GLY A 197 4.08 -11.02 -3.93
N ARG A 198 3.92 -12.19 -3.31
CA ARG A 198 3.51 -12.35 -1.91
C ARG A 198 2.05 -11.99 -1.60
N GLN A 199 1.26 -11.64 -2.62
CA GLN A 199 -0.19 -11.52 -2.49
C GLN A 199 -0.84 -12.89 -2.66
N PHE A 200 -1.36 -13.46 -1.57
CA PHE A 200 -2.19 -14.67 -1.60
C PHE A 200 -3.66 -14.25 -1.78
N PRO A 201 -4.21 -14.35 -3.00
CA PRO A 201 -5.54 -13.84 -3.28
C PRO A 201 -6.63 -14.71 -2.65
N SER A 202 -7.76 -14.09 -2.36
CA SER A 202 -9.02 -14.78 -2.12
C SER A 202 -10.10 -14.19 -3.02
N PHE A 203 -11.26 -14.82 -3.10
CA PHE A 203 -12.41 -14.29 -3.85
C PHE A 203 -12.75 -12.84 -3.45
N ASP A 204 -12.60 -12.54 -2.16
CA ASP A 204 -12.99 -11.26 -1.56
C ASP A 204 -11.92 -10.16 -1.63
N GLN A 205 -10.65 -10.50 -1.88
CA GLN A 205 -9.55 -9.54 -1.81
C GLN A 205 -8.39 -9.88 -2.77
N GLY A 206 -7.86 -8.84 -3.42
CA GLY A 206 -6.73 -8.95 -4.35
C GLY A 206 -7.19 -9.37 -5.74
N TRP A 207 -8.07 -8.58 -6.36
CA TRP A 207 -8.78 -8.98 -7.58
C TRP A 207 -7.86 -9.32 -8.76
N VAL A 208 -6.79 -8.55 -8.99
CA VAL A 208 -5.82 -8.83 -10.06
C VAL A 208 -5.21 -10.21 -9.87
N SER A 209 -4.69 -10.48 -8.67
CA SER A 209 -4.08 -11.75 -8.29
C SER A 209 -5.07 -12.91 -8.31
N TRP A 210 -6.32 -12.67 -7.90
CA TRP A 210 -7.40 -13.65 -7.98
C TRP A 210 -7.66 -14.07 -9.43
N PHE A 211 -7.84 -13.13 -10.34
CA PHE A 211 -8.09 -13.47 -11.75
C PHE A 211 -6.86 -14.01 -12.47
N CYS A 212 -5.64 -13.58 -12.09
CA CYS A 212 -4.41 -14.24 -12.55
C CYS A 212 -4.42 -15.73 -12.17
N LEU A 213 -4.80 -16.05 -10.92
CA LEU A 213 -4.91 -17.43 -10.44
C LEU A 213 -6.00 -18.19 -11.20
N GLN A 214 -7.19 -17.60 -11.39
CA GLN A 214 -8.26 -18.24 -12.16
C GLN A 214 -7.82 -18.55 -13.59
N ALA A 215 -7.15 -17.61 -14.26
CA ALA A 215 -6.65 -17.81 -15.62
C ALA A 215 -5.63 -18.96 -15.70
N ILE A 216 -4.71 -19.04 -14.72
CA ILE A 216 -3.74 -20.14 -14.62
C ILE A 216 -4.44 -21.48 -14.38
N GLU A 217 -5.41 -21.54 -13.46
CA GLU A 217 -6.13 -22.76 -13.15
C GLU A 217 -6.95 -23.28 -14.34
N GLN A 218 -7.60 -22.39 -15.10
CA GLN A 218 -8.28 -22.78 -16.34
C GLN A 218 -7.31 -23.34 -17.40
N THR A 219 -6.02 -22.97 -17.36
CA THR A 219 -5.04 -23.59 -18.25
C THR A 219 -4.71 -25.03 -17.89
N ARG A 220 -4.80 -25.39 -16.61
CA ARG A 220 -4.46 -26.70 -16.05
C ARG A 220 -5.62 -27.70 -16.12
N GLN A 221 -6.85 -27.22 -16.22
CA GLN A 221 -8.05 -28.05 -16.21
C GLN A 221 -8.34 -28.70 -17.58
N GLN A 222 -8.69 -29.99 -17.57
CA GLN A 222 -9.21 -30.68 -18.76
C GLN A 222 -10.64 -30.24 -19.11
N LEU A 223 -11.46 -29.96 -18.08
CA LEU A 223 -12.79 -29.39 -18.20
C LEU A 223 -12.83 -28.04 -17.47
N VAL A 224 -12.88 -26.95 -18.23
CA VAL A 224 -12.83 -25.58 -17.70
C VAL A 224 -14.15 -25.26 -17.01
N LYS A 225 -14.12 -24.96 -15.70
CA LYS A 225 -15.28 -24.43 -14.97
C LYS A 225 -15.27 -22.89 -15.01
N PRO A 226 -16.44 -22.24 -15.23
CA PRO A 226 -16.53 -20.80 -15.17
C PRO A 226 -16.29 -20.30 -13.74
N PHE A 227 -15.60 -19.17 -13.60
CA PHE A 227 -15.60 -18.37 -12.38
C PHE A 227 -16.62 -17.22 -12.49
N THR A 228 -16.96 -16.57 -11.38
CA THR A 228 -17.93 -15.47 -11.38
C THR A 228 -17.27 -14.11 -11.32
N ILE A 229 -17.88 -13.12 -12.00
CA ILE A 229 -17.58 -11.70 -11.84
C ILE A 229 -18.80 -10.97 -11.27
N ALA A 230 -18.59 -9.86 -10.57
CA ALA A 230 -19.68 -9.02 -10.11
C ALA A 230 -19.99 -7.94 -11.15
N GLY A 231 -21.22 -7.92 -11.68
CA GLY A 231 -21.65 -7.00 -12.72
C GLY A 231 -21.13 -7.38 -14.11
N ASN A 232 -21.02 -6.39 -14.99
CA ASN A 232 -20.69 -6.58 -16.41
C ASN A 232 -19.18 -6.59 -16.71
N GLY A 233 -18.32 -6.43 -15.70
CA GLY A 233 -16.86 -6.44 -15.85
C GLY A 233 -16.24 -5.13 -16.35
N LYS A 234 -17.03 -4.09 -16.59
CA LYS A 234 -16.56 -2.81 -17.14
C LYS A 234 -16.03 -1.83 -16.07
N GLN A 235 -16.15 -2.16 -14.79
CA GLN A 235 -15.62 -1.33 -13.71
C GLN A 235 -14.09 -1.23 -13.78
N VAL A 236 -13.54 -0.03 -13.57
CA VAL A 236 -12.12 0.29 -13.80
C VAL A 236 -11.39 0.59 -12.51
N ARG A 237 -10.18 0.04 -12.37
CA ARG A 237 -9.20 0.46 -11.37
C ARG A 237 -7.85 0.69 -12.04
N ASP A 238 -7.12 1.68 -11.56
CA ASP A 238 -5.68 1.77 -11.82
C ASP A 238 -4.90 0.77 -10.96
N LEU A 239 -3.93 0.12 -11.59
CA LEU A 239 -3.15 -0.96 -11.01
C LEU A 239 -1.77 -0.48 -10.58
N LEU A 240 -1.45 -0.65 -9.31
CA LEU A 240 -0.14 -0.32 -8.76
C LEU A 240 0.60 -1.58 -8.32
N HIS A 241 1.78 -1.82 -8.91
CA HIS A 241 2.60 -2.99 -8.59
C HIS A 241 3.36 -2.79 -7.26
N SER A 242 3.63 -3.88 -6.53
CA SER A 242 4.32 -3.89 -5.23
C SER A 242 5.61 -3.07 -5.21
N ASP A 243 6.44 -3.18 -6.25
CA ASP A 243 7.73 -2.46 -6.34
C ASP A 243 7.57 -0.94 -6.29
N ASP A 244 6.55 -0.40 -6.97
CA ASP A 244 6.26 1.04 -6.95
C ASP A 244 5.78 1.50 -5.57
N ILE A 245 5.04 0.65 -4.87
CA ILE A 245 4.55 0.91 -3.51
C ILE A 245 5.71 0.88 -2.52
N VAL A 246 6.61 -0.09 -2.64
CA VAL A 246 7.82 -0.15 -1.80
C VAL A 246 8.62 1.15 -1.98
N ARG A 247 8.90 1.55 -3.24
CA ARG A 247 9.55 2.83 -3.53
C ARG A 247 8.83 4.01 -2.89
N LEU A 248 7.49 4.09 -2.98
CA LEU A 248 6.71 5.17 -2.37
C LEU A 248 6.95 5.30 -0.86
N TYR A 249 6.82 4.20 -0.12
CA TYR A 249 6.92 4.22 1.33
C TYR A 249 8.32 4.66 1.79
N TYR A 250 9.37 4.14 1.14
CA TYR A 250 10.74 4.49 1.49
C TYR A 250 11.14 5.89 1.03
N SER A 251 10.63 6.40 -0.09
CA SER A 251 10.84 7.80 -0.49
C SER A 251 10.26 8.79 0.53
N VAL A 252 9.15 8.45 1.22
CA VAL A 252 8.64 9.27 2.33
C VAL A 252 9.56 9.22 3.55
N VAL A 253 10.06 8.03 3.92
CA VAL A 253 11.02 7.88 5.02
C VAL A 253 12.28 8.73 4.75
N GLU A 254 12.83 8.64 3.54
CA GLU A 254 14.03 9.39 3.13
C GLU A 254 13.78 10.90 3.12
N SER A 255 12.63 11.34 2.60
CA SER A 255 12.25 12.77 2.59
C SER A 255 12.13 13.35 4.00
N ARG A 256 11.64 12.56 4.97
CA ARG A 256 11.63 12.94 6.39
C ARG A 256 13.04 13.08 6.96
N LEU A 257 13.95 12.13 6.68
CA LEU A 257 15.32 12.18 7.18
C LEU A 257 16.05 13.43 6.67
N LEU A 258 15.87 13.77 5.39
CA LEU A 258 16.40 15.01 4.80
C LEU A 258 15.81 16.26 5.46
N SER A 259 14.51 16.25 5.77
CA SER A 259 13.87 17.36 6.49
C SER A 259 14.49 17.56 7.88
N LYS A 260 14.75 16.48 8.61
CA LYS A 260 15.42 16.53 9.92
C LYS A 260 16.84 17.09 9.83
N LEU A 261 17.60 16.70 8.80
CA LEU A 261 18.95 17.21 8.57
C LEU A 261 18.97 18.70 8.20
N ALA A 262 17.97 19.16 7.44
CA ALA A 262 17.79 20.57 7.12
C ALA A 262 17.41 21.42 8.36
N ASP A 263 16.63 20.87 9.30
CA ASP A 263 16.26 21.53 10.55
C ASP A 263 17.44 21.61 11.56
N THR A 264 18.46 20.73 11.44
CA THR A 264 19.57 20.67 12.41
C THR A 264 20.69 21.67 12.22
N ASP A 265 20.70 22.47 11.15
CA ASP A 265 21.61 23.62 10.89
C ASP A 265 22.99 23.59 11.62
N GLU A 266 23.69 22.45 11.49
CA GLU A 266 25.16 22.38 11.59
C GLU A 266 25.83 22.70 10.24
N VAL A 267 25.05 23.12 9.22
CA VAL A 267 25.59 23.49 7.91
C VAL A 267 25.23 24.93 7.56
N GLN A 268 25.79 25.86 8.33
CA GLN A 268 26.00 27.21 7.82
C GLN A 268 27.08 27.17 6.73
N GLY A 269 26.66 27.41 5.49
CA GLY A 269 27.53 27.94 4.44
C GLY A 269 28.40 26.92 3.70
N VAL A 270 27.82 26.20 2.73
CA VAL A 270 28.58 25.78 1.56
C VAL A 270 27.67 25.88 0.33
N ASP A 271 27.89 26.89 -0.50
CA ASP A 271 27.35 26.96 -1.86
C ASP A 271 28.04 25.87 -2.69
N GLY A 272 27.30 24.81 -3.02
CA GLY A 272 27.78 23.73 -3.87
C GLY A 272 26.84 22.53 -3.86
N ALA A 273 26.48 22.03 -5.04
CA ALA A 273 25.83 20.74 -5.16
C ALA A 273 26.79 19.65 -4.66
N GLN A 274 26.47 19.02 -3.53
CA GLN A 274 27.14 17.79 -3.12
C GLN A 274 26.17 16.61 -3.32
N GLU A 275 26.67 15.58 -4.00
CA GLU A 275 26.11 14.22 -3.91
C GLU A 275 26.26 13.75 -2.47
N LEU A 276 25.14 13.63 -1.76
CA LEU A 276 25.09 12.96 -0.48
C LEU A 276 24.73 11.49 -0.75
N SER A 277 25.72 10.59 -0.61
CA SER A 277 25.44 9.16 -0.55
C SER A 277 24.98 8.79 0.85
N VAL A 278 23.89 8.03 0.95
CA VAL A 278 23.25 7.61 2.22
C VAL A 278 24.21 6.80 3.12
N TYR A 279 25.33 6.30 2.59
CA TYR A 279 26.34 5.55 3.34
C TYR A 279 27.18 6.39 4.31
N ASN A 280 27.24 7.72 4.16
CA ASN A 280 28.12 8.54 5.00
C ASN A 280 27.53 8.94 6.37
N ILE A 281 26.33 8.47 6.73
CA ILE A 281 25.61 8.95 7.93
C ILE A 281 25.19 7.81 8.90
N LEU A 282 25.51 6.55 8.60
CA LEU A 282 25.35 5.45 9.55
C LEU A 282 26.73 4.86 9.84
N ASP A 283 27.14 4.90 11.11
CA ASP A 283 28.46 4.50 11.63
C ASP A 283 29.07 3.30 10.87
N ALA A 284 30.24 3.52 10.25
CA ALA A 284 31.05 2.45 9.71
C ALA A 284 31.68 1.64 10.87
N PRO A 285 31.49 0.31 10.95
CA PRO A 285 32.41 -0.53 11.71
C PRO A 285 33.75 -0.53 10.97
N SER A 286 34.81 -0.33 11.74
CA SER A 286 36.20 -0.36 11.29
C SER A 286 36.63 -1.77 10.88
N THR A 287 36.21 -2.27 9.72
CA THR A 287 36.89 -3.39 9.05
C THR A 287 36.70 -3.29 7.54
N GLY A 288 37.82 -3.14 6.82
CA GLY A 288 37.84 -2.90 5.38
C GLY A 288 37.32 -4.09 4.57
N ALA A 289 36.21 -3.88 3.87
CA ALA A 289 35.90 -4.49 2.59
C ALA A 289 34.75 -3.69 1.93
N THR A 290 35.02 -3.05 0.79
CA THR A 290 34.03 -2.33 -0.02
C THR A 290 33.18 -3.28 -0.85
N PRO A 291 31.84 -3.18 -0.84
CA PRO A 291 31.01 -3.66 -1.94
C PRO A 291 30.74 -2.54 -2.94
N GLN A 292 31.08 -2.79 -4.21
CA GLN A 292 30.66 -1.98 -5.36
C GLN A 292 29.18 -2.24 -5.66
N CYS A 293 28.31 -1.31 -5.29
CA CYS A 293 27.10 -0.96 -6.05
C CYS A 293 26.62 0.41 -5.57
N ALA A 294 27.23 1.48 -6.06
CA ALA A 294 26.76 2.84 -5.78
C ALA A 294 25.66 3.15 -6.79
N VAL A 295 24.40 3.14 -6.36
CA VAL A 295 23.32 3.78 -7.10
C VAL A 295 23.41 5.26 -6.78
N SER A 296 23.96 6.06 -7.70
CA SER A 296 23.90 7.52 -7.59
C SER A 296 22.50 7.98 -7.96
N VAL A 297 21.81 8.61 -7.00
CA VAL A 297 20.55 9.30 -7.26
C VAL A 297 20.86 10.79 -7.25
N GLU A 298 20.89 11.41 -8.43
CA GLU A 298 20.99 12.87 -8.57
C GLU A 298 19.68 13.51 -8.08
N PHE A 299 19.66 13.98 -6.82
CA PHE A 299 18.56 14.80 -6.33
C PHE A 299 18.84 16.28 -6.61
N ARG A 300 18.08 16.87 -7.55
CA ARG A 300 18.02 18.33 -7.66
C ARG A 300 17.35 18.88 -6.41
N LYS A 301 18.13 19.57 -5.58
CA LYS A 301 17.69 20.34 -4.41
C LYS A 301 16.63 21.37 -4.86
N LYS A 302 15.35 21.00 -4.81
CA LYS A 302 14.26 22.00 -4.78
C LYS A 302 14.14 22.49 -3.35
N ALA A 303 13.99 23.81 -3.21
CA ALA A 303 14.11 24.57 -1.97
C ALA A 303 13.40 23.94 -0.74
N SER A 304 14.15 23.76 0.34
CA SER A 304 13.79 23.97 1.76
C SER A 304 12.33 23.77 2.23
N THR A 305 11.63 22.70 1.84
CA THR A 305 10.31 22.40 2.41
C THR A 305 10.32 21.06 3.11
N GLN A 306 10.23 21.12 4.44
CA GLN A 306 9.93 20.01 5.34
C GLN A 306 8.78 19.15 4.78
N PHE A 307 8.90 17.83 4.81
CA PHE A 307 7.82 16.94 4.37
C PHE A 307 6.55 17.25 5.18
N PRO A 308 5.41 17.57 4.55
CA PRO A 308 4.22 18.01 5.26
C PRO A 308 3.45 16.82 5.84
N PHE A 309 3.60 16.60 7.15
CA PHE A 309 2.82 15.63 7.91
C PHE A 309 1.35 16.05 8.04
N GLY A 310 0.49 15.11 8.43
CA GLY A 310 -0.95 15.33 8.56
C GLY A 310 -1.67 15.49 7.22
N GLN A 311 -1.13 14.89 6.16
CA GLN A 311 -1.69 14.94 4.82
C GLN A 311 -2.13 13.57 4.31
N ALA A 312 -3.19 13.58 3.52
CA ALA A 312 -3.63 12.45 2.72
C ALA A 312 -3.19 12.61 1.26
N PHE A 313 -2.91 11.49 0.60
CA PHE A 313 -2.53 11.40 -0.80
C PHE A 313 -3.29 10.25 -1.47
N ASN A 314 -3.84 10.49 -2.67
CA ASN A 314 -4.38 9.42 -3.50
C ASN A 314 -3.22 8.72 -4.20
N ILE A 315 -3.21 7.38 -4.10
CA ILE A 315 -2.10 6.56 -4.60
C ILE A 315 -2.65 5.44 -5.48
N GLY A 316 -2.15 5.34 -6.71
CA GLY A 316 -2.51 4.30 -7.66
C GLY A 316 -1.61 4.28 -8.88
N GLY A 317 -1.92 3.43 -9.86
CA GLY A 317 -1.18 3.32 -11.12
C GLY A 317 -1.39 4.51 -12.07
N GLY A 318 -2.45 5.30 -11.86
CA GLY A 318 -2.86 6.36 -12.79
C GLY A 318 -3.58 5.83 -14.03
N VAL A 319 -4.03 6.75 -14.90
CA VAL A 319 -4.88 6.43 -16.05
C VAL A 319 -4.27 5.43 -17.02
N LYS A 320 -2.97 5.55 -17.29
CA LYS A 320 -2.26 4.66 -18.23
C LYS A 320 -2.27 3.21 -17.78
N GLU A 321 -2.23 2.99 -16.47
CA GLU A 321 -2.21 1.66 -15.85
C GLU A 321 -3.59 1.21 -15.37
N SER A 322 -4.66 1.79 -15.93
CA SER A 322 -6.04 1.45 -15.61
C SER A 322 -6.61 0.37 -16.50
N LEU A 323 -7.21 -0.63 -15.86
CA LEU A 323 -7.86 -1.76 -16.51
C LEU A 323 -9.27 -1.98 -15.93
N SER A 324 -10.20 -2.33 -16.80
CA SER A 324 -11.42 -3.02 -16.40
C SER A 324 -11.18 -4.53 -16.17
N LEU A 325 -12.19 -5.26 -15.68
CA LEU A 325 -12.08 -6.73 -15.63
C LEU A 325 -11.97 -7.31 -17.04
N LEU A 326 -12.76 -6.80 -17.99
CA LEU A 326 -12.74 -7.30 -19.37
C LEU A 326 -11.37 -7.12 -20.03
N GLU A 327 -10.71 -5.99 -19.78
CA GLU A 327 -9.38 -5.70 -20.33
C GLU A 327 -8.29 -6.51 -19.64
N LEU A 328 -8.41 -6.72 -18.32
CA LEU A 328 -7.55 -7.68 -17.62
C LEU A 328 -7.72 -9.08 -18.22
N PHE A 329 -8.94 -9.50 -18.57
CA PHE A 329 -9.18 -10.82 -19.16
C PHE A 329 -8.56 -10.95 -20.55
N SER A 330 -8.66 -9.93 -21.40
CA SER A 330 -7.95 -9.91 -22.69
C SER A 330 -6.43 -9.99 -22.50
N LEU A 331 -5.88 -9.26 -21.53
CA LEU A 331 -4.46 -9.33 -21.19
C LEU A 331 -4.07 -10.73 -20.69
N LEU A 332 -4.86 -11.32 -19.79
CA LEU A 332 -4.60 -12.66 -19.27
C LEU A 332 -4.71 -13.71 -20.38
N ALA A 333 -5.66 -13.61 -21.29
CA ALA A 333 -5.77 -14.50 -22.44
C ALA A 333 -4.51 -14.44 -23.32
N SER A 334 -3.93 -13.25 -23.52
CA SER A 334 -2.65 -13.10 -24.22
C SER A 334 -1.45 -13.71 -23.47
N ILE A 335 -1.50 -13.75 -22.13
CA ILE A 335 -0.43 -14.30 -21.28
C ILE A 335 -0.52 -15.82 -21.17
N THR A 336 -1.73 -16.36 -21.09
CA THR A 336 -2.00 -17.79 -20.88
C THR A 336 -2.22 -18.55 -22.17
N GLY A 337 -2.52 -17.86 -23.27
CA GLY A 337 -2.90 -18.46 -24.55
C GLY A 337 -4.30 -19.08 -24.55
N LYS A 338 -5.15 -18.77 -23.57
CA LYS A 338 -6.53 -19.28 -23.46
C LYS A 338 -7.50 -18.18 -23.07
N GLU A 339 -8.63 -18.12 -23.78
CA GLU A 339 -9.77 -17.29 -23.39
C GLU A 339 -10.30 -17.70 -22.01
N LEU A 340 -10.65 -16.71 -21.19
CA LEU A 340 -11.18 -16.92 -19.85
C LEU A 340 -12.68 -17.20 -19.93
N VAL A 341 -13.12 -18.25 -19.25
CA VAL A 341 -14.54 -18.62 -19.16
C VAL A 341 -15.10 -18.11 -17.82
N TYR A 342 -16.12 -17.26 -17.86
CA TYR A 342 -16.71 -16.66 -16.67
C TYR A 342 -18.21 -16.37 -16.83
N GLU A 343 -18.89 -16.19 -15.70
CA GLU A 343 -20.30 -15.83 -15.61
C GLU A 343 -20.47 -14.47 -14.93
N SER A 344 -21.40 -13.65 -15.43
CA SER A 344 -21.74 -12.36 -14.84
C SER A 344 -22.75 -12.53 -13.71
N GLY A 345 -22.41 -12.03 -12.53
CA GLY A 345 -23.28 -12.00 -11.36
C GLY A 345 -23.80 -10.59 -11.07
N ILE A 346 -24.43 -10.46 -9.90
CA ILE A 346 -24.98 -9.17 -9.42
C ILE A 346 -23.81 -8.21 -9.10
N PRO A 347 -23.89 -6.92 -9.48
CA PRO A 347 -22.92 -5.91 -9.06
C PRO A 347 -22.77 -5.87 -7.53
N ARG A 348 -21.56 -5.59 -7.05
CA ARG A 348 -21.31 -5.42 -5.62
C ARG A 348 -21.97 -4.13 -5.11
N ILE A 349 -22.50 -4.17 -3.89
CA ILE A 349 -23.06 -3.00 -3.21
C ILE A 349 -21.94 -1.97 -3.03
N SER A 350 -22.22 -0.70 -3.36
CA SER A 350 -21.28 0.42 -3.25
C SER A 350 -19.97 0.24 -4.01
N ASP A 351 -19.97 -0.52 -5.11
CA ASP A 351 -18.80 -0.61 -5.98
C ASP A 351 -18.68 0.63 -6.87
N GLN A 352 -17.50 1.22 -6.92
CA GLN A 352 -17.22 2.37 -7.77
C GLN A 352 -17.12 1.90 -9.23
N LYS A 353 -17.85 2.53 -10.16
CA LYS A 353 -17.68 2.24 -11.60
C LYS A 353 -16.25 2.50 -12.06
N VAL A 354 -15.67 3.62 -11.64
CA VAL A 354 -14.28 3.98 -11.93
C VAL A 354 -13.62 4.46 -10.65
N PHE A 355 -12.41 3.99 -10.39
CA PHE A 355 -11.50 4.70 -9.50
C PHE A 355 -10.10 4.66 -10.08
N ILE A 356 -9.58 5.83 -10.39
CA ILE A 356 -8.19 6.05 -10.82
C ILE A 356 -7.64 7.13 -9.89
N ALA A 357 -6.47 6.92 -9.31
CA ALA A 357 -5.83 7.92 -8.48
C ALA A 357 -5.15 8.99 -9.36
N ASP A 358 -5.44 10.27 -9.07
CA ASP A 358 -4.58 11.36 -9.50
C ASP A 358 -3.41 11.48 -8.50
N ASN A 359 -2.23 11.02 -8.91
CA ASN A 359 -1.01 10.99 -8.08
C ASN A 359 -0.28 12.35 -8.04
N THR A 360 -0.79 13.40 -8.70
CA THR A 360 -0.07 14.67 -8.89
C THR A 360 0.43 15.27 -7.58
N LYS A 361 -0.35 15.15 -6.51
CA LYS A 361 0.00 15.73 -5.21
C LYS A 361 1.26 15.12 -4.60
N ILE A 362 1.39 13.78 -4.61
CA ILE A 362 2.57 13.11 -4.05
C ILE A 362 3.77 13.25 -5.00
N GLU A 363 3.53 13.23 -6.31
CA GLU A 363 4.55 13.45 -7.33
C GLU A 363 5.22 14.82 -7.17
N GLN A 364 4.44 15.89 -6.98
CA GLN A 364 4.99 17.22 -6.77
C GLN A 364 5.84 17.34 -5.49
N LEU A 365 5.57 16.48 -4.50
CA LEU A 365 6.21 16.54 -3.19
C LEU A 365 7.52 15.75 -3.12
N ILE A 366 7.55 14.54 -3.68
CA ILE A 366 8.70 13.62 -3.55
C ILE A 366 9.19 13.06 -4.89
N ASP A 367 8.71 13.60 -6.02
CA ASP A 367 9.01 13.14 -7.39
C ASP A 367 8.76 11.63 -7.60
N TRP A 368 7.85 11.05 -6.82
CA TRP A 368 7.44 9.66 -6.97
C TRP A 368 6.42 9.52 -8.09
N ARG A 369 6.64 8.52 -8.95
CA ARG A 369 5.69 8.08 -9.98
C ARG A 369 5.71 6.55 -10.08
N PRO A 370 4.58 5.89 -10.42
CA PRO A 370 4.57 4.49 -10.83
C PRO A 370 5.48 4.27 -12.05
N GLN A 371 6.24 3.18 -12.05
CA GLN A 371 7.16 2.81 -13.13
C GLN A 371 6.84 1.44 -13.73
N VAL A 372 6.10 0.58 -13.02
CA VAL A 372 5.75 -0.75 -13.51
C VAL A 372 4.47 -0.68 -14.34
N GLU A 373 4.60 -0.90 -15.65
CA GLU A 373 3.46 -1.04 -16.55
C GLU A 373 2.57 -2.22 -16.14
N SER A 374 1.25 -2.02 -16.18
CA SER A 374 0.20 -3.00 -15.87
C SER A 374 0.36 -4.30 -16.64
N ALA A 375 0.70 -4.25 -17.94
CA ALA A 375 0.95 -5.44 -18.75
C ALA A 375 2.13 -6.28 -18.23
N SER A 376 3.24 -5.61 -17.89
CA SER A 376 4.45 -6.25 -17.34
C SER A 376 4.21 -6.80 -15.93
N GLY A 377 3.60 -5.99 -15.06
CA GLY A 377 3.31 -6.40 -13.69
C GLY A 377 2.32 -7.56 -13.62
N VAL A 378 1.25 -7.58 -14.44
CA VAL A 378 0.29 -8.71 -14.49
C VAL A 378 0.99 -9.98 -14.95
N ARG A 379 1.88 -9.91 -15.94
CA ARG A 379 2.71 -11.05 -16.35
C ARG A 379 3.58 -11.56 -15.20
N ARG A 380 4.28 -10.67 -14.50
CA ARG A 380 5.08 -11.02 -13.31
C ARG A 380 4.23 -11.66 -12.21
N MET A 381 3.00 -11.19 -12.02
CA MET A 381 2.06 -11.79 -11.07
C MET A 381 1.70 -13.23 -11.48
N CYS A 382 1.38 -13.46 -12.75
CA CYS A 382 1.13 -14.80 -13.27
C CYS A 382 2.35 -15.72 -13.08
N ASP A 383 3.55 -15.23 -13.38
CA ASP A 383 4.79 -16.01 -13.23
C ASP A 383 5.06 -16.35 -11.77
N TRP A 384 4.83 -15.41 -10.86
CA TRP A 384 4.91 -15.67 -9.42
C TRP A 384 3.91 -16.75 -8.96
N LEU A 385 2.65 -16.67 -9.41
CA LEU A 385 1.60 -17.65 -9.07
C LEU A 385 1.87 -19.05 -9.62
N ARG A 386 2.49 -19.17 -10.81
CA ARG A 386 2.80 -20.47 -11.43
C ARG A 386 3.72 -21.33 -10.58
N VAL A 387 4.61 -20.70 -9.81
CA VAL A 387 5.61 -21.37 -8.97
C VAL A 387 5.22 -21.47 -7.49
N GLN A 388 4.08 -20.91 -7.10
CA GLN A 388 3.54 -21.16 -5.75
C GLN A 388 2.97 -22.59 -5.70
N LYS A 389 3.39 -23.34 -4.69
CA LYS A 389 2.94 -24.73 -4.45
C LYS A 389 1.65 -24.77 -3.65
#